data_AF-A0A1V6D7Y5-F1
#
_entry.id   AF-A0A1V6D7Y5-F1
#
_cell.length_a   1.000
_cell.length_b   1.000
_cell.length_c   1.000
_cell.angle_alpha   90.00
_cell.angle_beta   90.00
_cell.angle_gamma   90.00
#
_symmetry.space_group_name_H-M   'P 1'
#
loop_
_entity.id
_entity.type
_entity.pdbx_description
1 polymer ?
#
loop_
_entity_poly.entity_id
_entity_poly.type
_entity_poly.pdbx_seq_one_letter_code
_entity_poly.pdbx_strand_id
1 'polypeptide(L)'
;MSVETDFDAATAAQLRDELERFGHLCRYDPALRKIVYRCEADALHVYMTLQVEEMERHKWIESEKARRDLRDGSLAEWVARHSAAFSRQWKKTHTFVPAGQARPPGKPARAV
;
A
#
# COMPACT_ATOMS: atom_id res chain seq x y z
N MET A 1 -10.02 -8.00 -14.76
CA MET A 1 -8.62 -7.68 -14.44
C MET A 1 -8.48 -7.76 -12.94
N SER A 2 -7.53 -8.57 -12.48
CA SER A 2 -7.28 -8.88 -11.07
C SER A 2 -5.85 -8.49 -10.73
N VAL A 3 -5.56 -8.33 -9.44
CA VAL A 3 -4.22 -7.94 -8.98
C VAL A 3 -3.12 -8.86 -9.52
N GLU A 4 -3.41 -10.15 -9.68
CA GLU A 4 -2.49 -11.16 -10.23
C GLU A 4 -2.15 -10.97 -11.71
N THR A 5 -3.04 -10.36 -12.48
CA THR A 5 -2.78 -10.06 -13.90
C THR A 5 -2.12 -8.70 -14.08
N ASP A 6 -2.20 -7.84 -13.08
CA ASP A 6 -1.82 -6.44 -13.18
C ASP A 6 -0.42 -6.14 -12.63
N PHE A 7 0.12 -7.02 -11.78
CA PHE A 7 1.39 -6.86 -11.07
C PHE A 7 2.25 -8.12 -11.14
N ASP A 8 3.55 -8.00 -10.84
CA ASP A 8 4.41 -9.17 -10.67
C ASP A 8 3.97 -10.03 -9.47
N ALA A 9 4.39 -11.29 -9.43
CA ALA A 9 3.92 -12.25 -8.44
C ALA A 9 4.15 -11.82 -6.98
N ALA A 10 5.27 -11.14 -6.69
CA ALA A 10 5.58 -10.69 -5.34
C ALA A 10 4.68 -9.51 -4.93
N THR A 11 4.57 -8.51 -5.80
CA THR A 11 3.66 -7.37 -5.59
C THR A 11 2.20 -7.82 -5.49
N ALA A 12 1.77 -8.75 -6.36
CA ALA A 12 0.41 -9.26 -6.35
C ALA A 12 0.09 -10.03 -5.05
N ALA A 13 1.04 -10.82 -4.53
CA ALA A 13 0.89 -11.49 -3.25
C ALA A 13 0.75 -10.48 -2.10
N GLN A 14 1.63 -9.48 -2.04
CA GLN A 14 1.55 -8.42 -1.04
C GLN A 14 0.19 -7.70 -1.07
N LEU A 15 -0.26 -7.28 -2.25
CA LEU A 15 -1.54 -6.58 -2.39
C LEU A 15 -2.74 -7.47 -2.04
N ARG A 16 -2.64 -8.79 -2.24
CA ARG A 16 -3.67 -9.74 -1.82
C ARG A 16 -3.78 -9.78 -0.29
N ASP A 17 -2.66 -9.91 0.39
CA ASP A 17 -2.59 -9.94 1.86
C ASP A 17 -3.10 -8.61 2.44
N GLU A 18 -2.77 -7.48 1.80
CA GLU A 18 -3.30 -6.16 2.18
C GLU A 18 -4.82 -6.08 2.00
N LEU A 19 -5.38 -6.61 0.91
CA LEU A 19 -6.83 -6.63 0.68
C LEU A 19 -7.56 -7.56 1.65
N GLU A 20 -6.94 -8.67 2.06
CA GLU A 20 -7.50 -9.55 3.07
C GLU A 20 -7.54 -8.87 4.45
N ARG A 21 -6.43 -8.22 4.84
CA ARG A 21 -6.28 -7.57 6.15
C ARG A 21 -7.07 -6.25 6.26
N PHE A 22 -7.06 -5.45 5.20
CA PHE A 22 -7.62 -4.09 5.18
C PHE A 22 -8.82 -3.94 4.25
N GLY A 23 -9.43 -5.05 3.80
CA GLY A 23 -10.60 -5.02 2.91
C GLY A 23 -11.82 -4.26 3.45
N HIS A 24 -11.84 -3.99 4.75
CA HIS A 24 -12.84 -3.13 5.39
C HIS A 24 -12.57 -1.61 5.22
N LEU A 25 -11.35 -1.23 4.80
CA LEU A 25 -10.89 0.15 4.56
C LEU A 25 -10.62 0.44 3.08
N CYS A 26 -10.32 -0.59 2.29
CA CYS A 26 -9.91 -0.45 0.89
C CYS A 26 -10.49 -1.52 -0.03
N ARG A 27 -10.39 -1.30 -1.33
CA ARG A 27 -10.74 -2.29 -2.36
C ARG A 27 -9.82 -2.14 -3.56
N TYR A 28 -9.65 -3.20 -4.35
CA TYR A 28 -8.98 -3.10 -5.64
C TYR A 28 -9.92 -2.49 -6.69
N ASP A 29 -9.42 -1.51 -7.44
CA ASP A 29 -10.10 -0.95 -8.62
C ASP A 29 -9.35 -1.40 -9.90
N PRO A 30 -9.96 -2.31 -10.70
CA PRO A 30 -9.34 -2.81 -11.92
C PRO A 30 -9.15 -1.76 -13.03
N ALA A 31 -9.92 -0.66 -13.02
CA ALA A 31 -9.78 0.39 -14.03
C ALA A 31 -8.58 1.28 -13.73
N LEU A 32 -8.35 1.56 -12.44
CA LEU A 32 -7.19 2.32 -11.98
C LEU A 32 -5.94 1.44 -11.80
N ARG A 33 -6.13 0.11 -11.74
CA ARG A 33 -5.10 -0.88 -11.38
C ARG A 33 -4.45 -0.51 -10.05
N LYS A 34 -5.26 -0.19 -9.05
CA LYS A 34 -4.82 0.30 -7.73
C LYS A 34 -5.72 -0.18 -6.60
N ILE A 35 -5.16 -0.30 -5.40
CA ILE A 35 -5.92 -0.32 -4.15
C ILE A 35 -6.44 1.10 -3.89
N VAL A 36 -7.76 1.21 -3.74
CA VAL A 36 -8.48 2.44 -3.49
C VAL A 36 -9.00 2.45 -2.06
N TYR A 37 -8.56 3.43 -1.28
CA TYR A 37 -9.07 3.69 0.07
C TYR A 37 -10.28 4.63 0.02
N ARG A 38 -11.17 4.48 1.01
CA ARG A 38 -12.37 5.32 1.13
C ARG A 38 -12.06 6.78 1.40
N CYS A 39 -11.02 7.05 2.18
CA CYS A 39 -10.57 8.39 2.51
C CYS A 39 -9.06 8.43 2.71
N GLU A 40 -8.50 9.63 2.78
CA GLU A 40 -7.08 9.86 3.03
C GLU A 40 -6.64 9.32 4.39
N ALA A 41 -7.49 9.43 5.43
CA ALA A 41 -7.18 8.92 6.76
C ALA A 41 -6.99 7.39 6.77
N ASP A 42 -7.88 6.66 6.09
CA ASP A 42 -7.77 5.20 5.93
C ASP A 42 -6.47 4.84 5.19
N ALA A 43 -6.14 5.58 4.12
CA ALA A 43 -4.90 5.37 3.36
C ALA A 43 -3.66 5.64 4.22
N LEU A 44 -3.65 6.72 5.00
CA LEU A 44 -2.55 7.09 5.87
C LEU A 44 -2.35 6.07 6.99
N HIS A 45 -3.44 5.57 7.58
CA HIS A 45 -3.38 4.54 8.61
C HIS A 45 -2.71 3.26 8.09
N VAL A 46 -3.10 2.78 6.90
CA VAL A 46 -2.52 1.57 6.30
C VAL A 46 -1.08 1.83 5.85
N TYR A 47 -0.78 3.00 5.28
CA TYR A 47 0.59 3.40 4.91
C TYR A 47 1.54 3.32 6.10
N MET A 48 1.17 3.94 7.23
CA MET A 48 2.00 3.96 8.43
C MET A 48 2.16 2.57 9.04
N THR A 49 1.10 1.77 9.04
CA THR A 49 1.13 0.39 9.57
C THR A 49 2.13 -0.47 8.80
N LEU A 50 2.04 -0.49 7.47
CA LEU A 50 2.93 -1.28 6.63
C LEU A 50 4.37 -0.74 6.65
N GLN A 51 4.54 0.58 6.73
CA GLN A 51 5.87 1.19 6.85
C GLN A 51 6.58 0.76 8.15
N VAL A 52 5.87 0.74 9.28
CA VAL A 52 6.42 0.27 10.56
C VAL A 52 6.79 -1.21 10.49
N GLU A 53 5.95 -2.04 9.87
CA GLU A 53 6.24 -3.47 9.70
C GLU A 53 7.48 -3.72 8.82
N GLU A 54 7.65 -2.95 7.74
CA GLU A 54 8.88 -3.00 6.92
C GLU A 54 10.12 -2.57 7.71
N MET A 55 9.99 -1.53 8.53
CA MET A 55 11.07 -1.04 9.38
C MET A 55 11.49 -2.08 10.43
N GLU A 56 10.53 -2.71 11.12
CA GLU A 56 10.81 -3.77 12.10
C GLU A 56 11.42 -5.01 11.45
N ARG A 57 10.92 -5.41 10.27
CA ARG A 57 11.51 -6.53 9.50
C ARG A 57 12.96 -6.23 9.14
N HIS A 58 13.24 -5.01 8.67
CA HIS A 58 14.60 -4.60 8.33
C HIS A 58 15.52 -4.61 9.54
N LYS A 59 15.08 -4.02 10.66
CA LYS A 59 15.81 -4.02 11.93
C LYS A 59 16.16 -5.43 12.39
N TRP A 60 15.22 -6.37 12.28
CA TRP A 60 15.46 -7.77 12.62
C TRP A 60 16.54 -8.38 11.72
N ILE A 61 16.42 -8.22 10.39
CA ILE A 61 17.40 -8.74 9.42
C ILE A 61 18.81 -8.20 9.67
N GLU A 62 18.94 -6.89 9.90
CA GLU A 62 20.25 -6.28 10.14
C GLU A 62 20.85 -6.68 11.49
N SER A 63 20.01 -6.86 12.51
CA SER A 63 20.48 -7.37 13.81
C SER A 63 20.98 -8.81 13.72
N GLU A 64 20.29 -9.67 12.96
CA GLU A 64 20.72 -11.04 12.68
C GLU A 64 22.06 -11.07 11.93
N LYS A 65 22.21 -10.25 10.88
CA LYS A 65 23.47 -10.13 10.13
C LYS A 65 24.62 -9.66 11.01
N ALA A 66 24.37 -8.68 11.88
CA ALA A 66 25.37 -8.15 12.80
C ALA A 66 25.65 -9.08 14.00
N ARG A 67 24.85 -10.15 14.17
CA ARG A 67 24.84 -11.04 15.34
C ARG A 67 24.79 -10.28 16.68
N ARG A 68 24.13 -9.12 16.67
CA ARG A 68 23.90 -8.26 17.83
C ARG A 68 22.71 -7.36 17.57
N ASP A 69 22.00 -7.01 18.64
CA ASP A 69 20.88 -6.07 18.55
C ASP A 69 21.38 -4.67 18.16
N LEU A 70 20.97 -4.19 16.99
CA LEU A 70 21.31 -2.87 16.47
C LEU A 70 20.36 -1.77 16.99
N ARG A 71 19.32 -2.13 17.74
CA ARG A 71 18.32 -1.23 18.32
C ARG A 71 17.86 -0.20 17.28
N ASP A 72 17.79 1.07 17.66
CA ASP A 72 17.20 2.13 16.83
C ASP A 72 18.17 2.67 15.77
N GLY A 73 19.46 2.29 15.82
CA GLY A 73 20.46 2.73 14.85
C GLY A 73 20.16 2.27 13.41
N SER A 74 19.48 1.13 13.27
CA SER A 74 19.05 0.56 11.99
C SER A 74 17.86 1.30 11.35
N LEU A 75 17.05 2.00 12.15
CA LEU A 75 15.84 2.67 11.67
C LEU A 75 16.16 3.96 10.92
N ALA A 76 17.14 4.74 11.40
CA ALA A 76 17.60 5.95 10.72
C ALA A 76 18.20 5.63 9.34
N GLU A 77 18.96 4.54 9.25
CA GLU A 77 19.49 4.04 7.98
C GLU A 77 18.36 3.62 7.04
N TRP A 78 17.36 2.91 7.55
CA TRP A 78 16.20 2.51 6.75
C TRP A 78 15.48 3.71 6.16
N VAL A 79 15.22 4.74 6.97
CA VAL A 79 14.58 5.98 6.49
C VAL A 79 15.41 6.63 5.40
N ALA A 80 16.74 6.69 5.56
CA ALA A 80 17.62 7.29 4.55
C ALA A 80 17.66 6.51 3.23
N ARG A 81 17.55 5.18 3.27
CA ARG A 81 17.79 4.33 2.09
C ARG A 81 16.53 3.76 1.43
N HIS A 82 15.47 3.53 2.20
CA HIS A 82 14.31 2.74 1.76
C HIS A 82 12.99 3.53 1.73
N SER A 83 12.86 4.60 2.52
CA SER A 83 11.60 5.38 2.62
C SER A 83 11.11 5.93 1.27
N ALA A 84 12.04 6.42 0.43
CA ALA A 84 11.72 6.99 -0.87
C ALA A 84 11.20 5.93 -1.85
N ALA A 85 11.81 4.73 -1.85
CA ALA A 85 11.36 3.62 -2.67
C ALA A 85 9.97 3.13 -2.24
N PHE A 86 9.76 3.02 -0.93
CA PHE A 86 8.47 2.66 -0.35
C PHE A 86 7.36 3.66 -0.76
N SER A 87 7.62 4.96 -0.63
CA SER A 87 6.65 6.00 -1.03
C SER A 87 6.35 5.97 -2.54
N ARG A 88 7.34 5.71 -3.39
CA ARG A 88 7.14 5.59 -4.85
C ARG A 88 6.28 4.38 -5.20
N GLN A 89 6.55 3.23 -4.57
CA GLN A 89 5.75 2.03 -4.78
C GLN A 89 4.31 2.26 -4.32
N TRP A 90 4.11 2.83 -3.13
CA TRP A 90 2.79 3.18 -2.61
C TRP A 90 1.99 4.04 -3.57
N LYS A 91 2.57 5.09 -4.14
CA LYS A 91 1.89 5.95 -5.13
C LYS A 91 1.51 5.22 -6.42
N LYS A 92 2.22 4.15 -6.77
CA LYS A 92 1.94 3.33 -7.95
C LYS A 92 0.80 2.35 -7.69
N THR A 93 0.76 1.72 -6.53
CA THR A 93 -0.20 0.66 -6.20
C THR A 93 -1.44 1.16 -5.48
N HIS A 94 -1.38 2.31 -4.82
CA HIS A 94 -2.43 2.82 -3.95
C HIS A 94 -2.92 4.20 -4.37
N THR A 95 -4.17 4.49 -4.04
CA THR A 95 -4.79 5.80 -4.13
C THR A 95 -5.95 5.88 -3.15
N PHE A 96 -6.43 7.08 -2.86
CA PHE A 96 -7.66 7.28 -2.08
C PHE A 96 -8.66 8.08 -2.90
N VAL A 97 -9.95 7.92 -2.57
CA VAL A 97 -11.00 8.77 -3.16
C VAL A 97 -10.89 10.16 -2.51
N PRO A 98 -10.64 11.23 -3.29
CA PRO A 98 -10.68 12.59 -2.76
C PRO A 98 -12.10 12.91 -2.31
N ALA A 99 -12.25 13.57 -1.16
CA ALA A 99 -13.55 14.04 -0.69
C ALA A 99 -14.19 14.94 -1.78
N GLY A 100 -15.24 14.44 -2.46
CA GLY A 100 -15.93 15.16 -3.52
C GLY A 100 -16.19 14.36 -4.81
N GLN A 101 -15.51 13.23 -5.05
CA GLN A 101 -15.87 12.31 -6.15
C GLN A 101 -16.86 11.25 -5.68
N ALA A 102 -18.09 11.67 -5.39
CA ALA A 102 -19.21 10.76 -5.59
C ALA A 102 -19.25 10.46 -7.10
N ARG A 103 -19.20 9.17 -7.46
CA ARG A 103 -19.41 8.68 -8.83
C ARG A 103 -20.53 9.52 -9.47
N PRO A 104 -20.31 10.26 -10.58
CA PRO A 104 -21.41 10.95 -11.23
C PRO A 104 -22.49 9.91 -11.52
N PRO A 105 -23.78 10.18 -11.22
CA PRO A 105 -24.84 9.25 -11.53
C PRO A 105 -24.68 8.89 -13.01
N GLY A 106 -24.44 7.59 -13.27
CA GLY A 106 -24.31 7.10 -14.63
C GLY A 106 -25.53 7.62 -15.40
N LYS A 107 -25.29 8.43 -16.43
CA LYS A 107 -26.36 8.98 -17.26
C LYS A 107 -27.28 7.80 -17.62
N PRO A 108 -28.60 7.87 -17.36
CA PRO A 108 -29.49 6.79 -17.75
C PRO A 108 -29.30 6.56 -19.24
N ALA A 109 -29.09 5.29 -19.61
CA ALA A 109 -28.93 4.88 -20.99
C ALA A 109 -30.07 5.49 -21.81
N ARG A 110 -29.71 6.33 -22.78
CA ARG A 110 -30.66 6.93 -23.70
C ARG A 110 -31.18 5.79 -24.57
N ALA A 111 -32.41 5.34 -24.31
CA ALA A 111 -33.11 4.46 -25.22
C ALA A 111 -33.30 5.19 -26.56
N VAL A 112 -32.71 4.64 -27.61
CA VAL A 112 -33.04 4.93 -29.01
C VAL A 112 -33.30 3.59 -29.67
#